data_AF-A0A969PKB8-F1
#
_entry.id   AF-A0A969PKB8-F1
#
_cell.length_a   1.000
_cell.length_b   1.000
_cell.length_c   1.000
_cell.angle_alpha   90.00
_cell.angle_beta   90.00
_cell.angle_gamma   90.00
#
_symmetry.space_group_name_H-M   'P 1'
#
loop_
_entity.id
_entity.type
_entity.pdbx_description
1 polymer ?
#
loop_
_entity_poly.entity_id
_entity_poly.type
_entity_poly.pdbx_seq_one_letter_code
_entity_poly.pdbx_strand_id
1 'polypeptide(L)' 'MSSKIVHVKEYTVRAHTRTIHTRVYKFICLHCHDEVERETYATACPRYGNKCQGIASKCLRCIKQ' A
#
# COMPACT_ATOMS: atom_id res chain seq x y z
N MET A 1 43.06 14.90 32.89
CA MET A 1 41.91 14.28 32.17
C MET A 1 41.83 14.90 30.80
N SER A 2 41.87 14.11 29.72
CA SER A 2 41.73 14.63 28.36
C SER A 2 40.26 14.95 28.09
N SER A 3 39.96 16.21 27.74
CA SER A 3 38.63 16.65 27.32
C SER A 3 38.60 16.94 25.82
N LYS A 4 37.46 16.68 25.19
CA LYS A 4 37.18 16.94 23.77
C LYS A 4 35.87 17.71 23.66
N ILE A 5 35.87 18.74 22.82
CA ILE A 5 34.65 19.48 22.47
C ILE A 5 33.89 18.67 21.42
N VAL A 6 32.61 18.40 21.69
CA VAL A 6 31.68 17.69 20.79
C VAL A 6 30.51 18.61 20.48
N HIS A 7 30.15 18.75 19.21
CA HIS A 7 28.97 19.49 18.80
C HIS A 7 27.87 18.50 18.45
N VAL A 8 26.81 18.49 19.26
CA VAL A 8 25.62 17.64 19.06
C VAL A 8 24.50 18.52 18.55
N LYS A 9 23.83 18.12 17.47
CA LYS A 9 22.58 18.74 17.01
C LYS A 9 21.42 17.90 17.53
N GLU A 10 20.63 18.47 18.44
CA GLU A 10 19.38 17.84 18.90
C GLU A 10 18.24 18.22 17.97
N TYR A 11 17.45 17.23 17.58
CA TYR A 11 16.21 17.42 16.83
C TYR A 11 15.06 16.86 17.67
N THR A 12 14.04 17.67 17.94
CA THR A 12 12.82 17.21 18.58
C THR A 12 11.83 16.73 17.52
N VAL A 13 11.62 15.42 17.44
CA VAL A 13 10.62 14.83 16.54
C VAL A 13 9.24 14.94 17.20
N ARG A 14 8.30 15.68 16.61
CA ARG A 14 6.91 15.71 17.08
C ARG A 14 6.19 14.45 16.62
N ALA A 15 5.62 13.69 17.57
CA ALA A 15 4.72 12.60 17.24
C ALA A 15 3.47 13.17 16.54
N HIS A 16 3.05 12.53 15.44
CA HIS A 16 1.80 12.86 14.75
C HIS A 16 0.95 11.60 14.67
N THR A 17 -0.37 11.77 14.83
CA THR A 17 -1.35 10.71 14.64
C THR A 17 -2.30 11.13 13.50
N ARG A 18 -2.76 10.15 12.74
CA ARG A 18 -3.78 10.34 11.71
C ARG A 18 -4.77 9.20 11.74
N THR A 19 -6.05 9.53 11.60
CA THR A 19 -7.10 8.53 11.43
C THR A 19 -7.21 8.19 9.95
N ILE A 20 -7.01 6.92 9.60
CA ILE A 20 -7.18 6.44 8.22
C ILE A 20 -8.51 5.68 8.16
N HIS A 21 -9.47 6.20 7.41
CA HIS A 21 -10.76 5.55 7.20
C HIS A 21 -10.66 4.55 6.04
N THR A 22 -11.34 3.41 6.20
CA THR A 22 -11.57 2.49 5.09
C THR A 22 -12.58 3.10 4.11
N ARG A 23 -12.45 2.72 2.83
CA ARG A 23 -13.46 3.02 1.80
C ARG A 23 -13.69 1.79 0.95
N VAL A 24 -14.91 1.66 0.44
CA VAL A 24 -15.27 0.64 -0.54
C VAL A 24 -14.90 1.14 -1.93
N TYR A 25 -14.03 0.38 -2.61
CA TYR A 25 -13.63 0.65 -3.98
C TYR A 25 -14.31 -0.35 -4.90
N LYS A 26 -14.95 0.17 -5.96
CA LYS A 26 -15.47 -0.62 -7.07
C LYS A 26 -14.58 -0.41 -8.28
N PHE A 27 -14.04 -1.48 -8.83
CA PHE A 27 -13.16 -1.41 -10.00
C PHE A 27 -13.29 -2.65 -10.87
N ILE A 28 -12.85 -2.52 -12.11
CA ILE A 28 -12.77 -3.63 -13.05
C ILE A 28 -11.34 -4.14 -13.06
N CYS A 29 -11.20 -5.45 -12.90
CA CYS A 29 -9.93 -6.14 -13.03
C CYS A 29 -9.41 -5.99 -14.47
N LEU A 30 -8.23 -5.38 -14.66
CA LEU A 30 -7.65 -5.14 -16.00
C LEU A 30 -7.55 -6.39 -16.89
N HIS A 31 -7.53 -7.59 -16.30
CA HIS A 31 -7.25 -8.81 -17.04
C HIS A 31 -8.36 -9.85 -16.96
N CYS A 32 -8.97 -10.01 -15.78
CA CYS A 32 -10.14 -10.86 -15.62
C CYS A 32 -11.44 -10.19 -16.08
N HIS A 33 -11.46 -8.87 -16.26
CA HIS A 33 -12.64 -8.06 -16.61
C HIS A 33 -13.84 -8.23 -15.66
N ASP A 34 -13.68 -9.00 -14.58
CA ASP A 34 -14.65 -9.14 -13.52
C ASP A 34 -14.78 -7.83 -12.71
N GLU A 35 -16.00 -7.53 -12.31
CA GLU A 35 -16.33 -6.49 -11.34
C GLU A 35 -15.85 -6.89 -9.94
N VAL A 36 -15.22 -5.93 -9.25
CA VAL A 36 -14.59 -6.18 -7.96
C VAL A 36 -14.93 -5.06 -6.99
N GLU A 37 -15.40 -5.45 -5.81
CA GLU A 37 -15.67 -4.56 -4.70
C GLU A 37 -14.78 -4.95 -3.51
N ARG A 38 -14.07 -3.97 -2.93
CA ARG A 38 -13.19 -4.20 -1.77
C ARG A 38 -13.12 -2.99 -0.85
N GLU A 39 -13.25 -3.25 0.45
CA GLU A 39 -12.96 -2.27 1.50
C GLU A 39 -11.44 -2.23 1.78
N THR A 40 -10.81 -1.06 1.61
CA THR A 40 -9.37 -0.89 1.86
C THR A 40 -9.01 0.49 2.41
N TYR A 41 -7.84 0.58 3.03
CA TYR A 41 -7.17 1.84 3.39
C TYR A 41 -6.35 2.45 2.25
N ALA A 42 -6.29 1.79 1.09
CA ALA A 42 -5.32 2.12 0.04
C ALA A 42 -5.69 3.42 -0.66
N THR A 43 -4.73 4.33 -0.78
CA THR A 43 -4.89 5.58 -1.54
C THR A 43 -4.94 5.32 -3.05
N ALA A 44 -4.38 4.20 -3.52
CA ALA A 44 -4.38 3.77 -4.91
C ALA A 44 -5.33 2.60 -5.15
N CYS A 45 -6.17 2.69 -6.19
CA CYS A 45 -7.10 1.63 -6.56
C CYS A 45 -6.35 0.32 -6.87
N PRO A 46 -6.71 -0.82 -6.23
CA PRO A 46 -6.11 -2.11 -6.55
C PRO A 46 -6.35 -2.45 -8.02
N ARG A 47 -5.29 -2.83 -8.76
CA ARG A 47 -5.39 -3.21 -10.19
C ARG A 47 -5.72 -4.69 -10.42
N TYR A 48 -6.10 -5.42 -9.39
CA TYR A 48 -6.22 -6.87 -9.40
C TYR A 48 -7.56 -7.30 -8.81
N GLY A 49 -8.20 -8.31 -9.39
CA GLY A 49 -9.49 -8.80 -8.90
C GLY A 49 -9.40 -9.80 -7.76
N ASN A 50 -10.56 -10.10 -7.15
CA ASN A 50 -10.67 -10.96 -5.97
C ASN A 50 -10.17 -12.39 -6.18
N LYS A 51 -10.28 -12.93 -7.41
CA LYS A 51 -9.80 -14.28 -7.74
C LYS A 51 -8.27 -14.43 -7.64
N CYS A 52 -7.54 -13.39 -8.03
CA CYS A 52 -6.07 -13.42 -8.05
C CYS A 52 -5.42 -12.88 -6.78
N GLN A 53 -6.14 -12.07 -5.98
CA GLN A 53 -5.64 -11.48 -4.73
C GLN A 53 -4.27 -10.77 -4.85
N GLY A 54 -3.89 -10.33 -6.05
CA GLY A 54 -2.58 -9.71 -6.30
C GLY A 54 -1.43 -10.70 -6.47
N ILE A 55 -1.69 -12.01 -6.39
CA ILE A 55 -0.71 -13.06 -6.67
C ILE A 55 -0.63 -13.24 -8.19
N ALA A 56 0.52 -12.90 -8.76
CA ALA A 56 0.74 -12.94 -10.21
C ALA A 56 0.43 -14.32 -10.81
N SER A 57 0.88 -15.41 -10.18
CA SER A 57 0.65 -16.78 -10.67
C SER A 57 -0.82 -17.21 -10.71
N LYS A 58 -1.67 -16.63 -9.85
CA LYS A 58 -3.13 -16.86 -9.83
C LYS A 58 -3.87 -15.88 -10.74
N CYS A 59 -3.18 -14.88 -11.26
CA CYS A 59 -3.74 -13.93 -12.20
C CYS A 59 -3.72 -14.57 -13.58
N LEU A 60 -4.83 -14.45 -14.33
CA LEU A 60 -4.87 -14.85 -15.74
C LEU A 60 -3.73 -14.17 -16.55
N ARG A 61 -3.06 -13.12 -16.02
CA ARG A 61 -1.93 -12.40 -16.66
C ARG A 61 -0.74 -13.31 -16.94
N CYS A 62 -0.57 -14.35 -16.14
CA CYS A 62 0.52 -15.31 -16.28
C CYS A 62 0.18 -16.51 -17.17
N ILE A 63 -1.09 -16.63 -17.62
CA ILE A 63 -1.44 -17.56 -18.69
C ILE A 63 -0.98 -16.91 -19.98
N LYS A 64 0.26 -17.21 -20.39
CA LYS A 64 0.70 -16.93 -21.75
C LYS A 64 -0.26 -17.65 -22.69
N GLN A 65 -0.91 -16.89 -23.58
CA GLN A 65 -1.53 -17.45 -24.77
C GLN A 65 -0.44 -18.04 -25.68
#